data_AF-A0A957Q4V2-F1
#
_entry.id   AF-A0A957Q4V2-F1
#
_cell.length_a   1.000
_cell.length_b   1.000
_cell.length_c   1.000
_cell.angle_alpha   90.00
_cell.angle_beta   90.00
_cell.angle_gamma   90.00
#
_symmetry.space_group_name_H-M   'P 1'
#
loop_
_entity.id
_entity.type
_entity.pdbx_description
1 polymer ?
#
loop_
_entity_poly.entity_id
_entity_poly.type
_entity_poly.pdbx_seq_one_letter_code
_entity_poly.pdbx_strand_id
1 'polypeptide(L)'
;GDELILLRAMVQTFVAKSLCLQEETPQGTLLVFPAYFRLDRPPITDYPGVFVTYRFAGPLDEIYTTLIVRLHYTDNFEMAQLWQYAADFTTFEGRRVGLIMHKRADDRAEIEVYFEPEIPDDTRVSFIKYIHEHLRKRAQEVERIRTYRCHTCNTIIPHERVRQRLERGRTTVICDLCDETLPLNDLIEEKFASDEFARTVRVMDEQAQIQIDRESLELILAGHAMATATEAGQRFVLEHDDELETDGYILLRDEAGEWSEQRIYLKFLIQQSLAEKQLTNARTIRLQSTDALQQRWRASGQHVSYLVRTADGVIRWFYQTVDAQHATDPDFDTDRADPFTALNLERVRRIIFVGV
;
A
#
# COMPACT_ATOMS: atom_id res chain seq x y z
N GLY A 1 -6.92 6.92 27.75
CA GLY A 1 -7.06 8.01 26.77
C GLY A 1 -5.79 8.09 25.94
N ASP A 2 -4.72 8.57 26.53
CA ASP A 2 -3.49 8.98 25.81
C ASP A 2 -2.69 7.82 25.19
N GLU A 3 -2.61 6.67 25.87
CA GLU A 3 -1.86 5.50 25.37
C GLU A 3 -2.43 4.97 24.05
N LEU A 4 -3.76 4.89 23.93
CA LEU A 4 -4.42 4.36 22.74
C LEU A 4 -4.32 5.32 21.54
N ILE A 5 -4.29 6.63 21.82
CA ILE A 5 -4.03 7.67 20.82
C ILE A 5 -2.59 7.56 20.33
N LEU A 6 -1.63 7.41 21.24
CA LEU A 6 -0.22 7.26 20.89
C LEU A 6 0.05 5.99 20.07
N LEU A 7 -0.52 4.86 20.49
CA LEU A 7 -0.41 3.59 19.74
C LEU A 7 -0.95 3.74 18.31
N ARG A 8 -2.10 4.39 18.12
CA ARG A 8 -2.67 4.61 16.78
C ARG A 8 -1.83 5.56 15.93
N ALA A 9 -1.27 6.62 16.52
CA ALA A 9 -0.34 7.51 15.82
C ALA A 9 0.94 6.78 15.39
N MET A 10 1.42 5.83 16.20
CA MET A 10 2.54 4.96 15.82
C MET A 10 2.19 4.04 14.66
N VAL A 11 1.05 3.33 14.74
CA VAL A 11 0.55 2.46 13.66
C VAL A 11 0.41 3.24 12.35
N GLN A 12 -0.22 4.41 12.40
CA GLN A 12 -0.34 5.34 11.28
C GLN A 12 1.01 5.74 10.70
N THR A 13 1.99 6.03 11.55
CA THR A 13 3.35 6.38 11.10
C THR A 13 4.04 5.20 10.41
N PHE A 14 3.85 3.97 10.90
CA PHE A 14 4.44 2.78 10.29
C PHE A 14 3.84 2.50 8.91
N VAL A 15 2.52 2.56 8.77
CA VAL A 15 1.84 2.38 7.48
C VAL A 15 2.25 3.48 6.50
N ALA A 16 2.14 4.76 6.89
CA ALA A 16 2.47 5.90 6.03
C ALA A 16 3.92 5.88 5.50
N LYS A 17 4.86 5.31 6.28
CA LYS A 17 6.26 5.19 5.89
C LYS A 17 6.61 3.87 5.19
N SER A 18 5.61 3.04 4.87
CA SER A 18 5.80 1.72 4.27
C SER A 18 6.65 0.78 5.13
N LEU A 19 6.54 0.88 6.46
CA LEU A 19 7.33 0.09 7.43
C LEU A 19 6.62 -1.20 7.88
N CYS A 20 5.32 -1.33 7.61
CA CYS A 20 4.57 -2.55 7.85
C CYS A 20 3.44 -2.70 6.82
N LEU A 21 2.93 -3.93 6.73
CA LEU A 21 1.69 -4.28 6.05
C LEU A 21 0.57 -4.40 7.08
N GLN A 22 -0.67 -4.12 6.66
CA GLN A 22 -1.86 -4.52 7.39
C GLN A 22 -2.38 -5.82 6.80
N GLU A 23 -2.49 -6.87 7.62
CA GLU A 23 -3.03 -8.16 7.21
C GLU A 23 -4.31 -8.44 7.99
N GLU A 24 -5.42 -8.59 7.29
CA GLU A 24 -6.69 -8.99 7.88
C GLU A 24 -6.66 -10.45 8.27
N THR A 25 -6.91 -10.74 9.54
CA THR A 25 -6.97 -12.12 10.06
C THR A 25 -8.29 -12.34 10.78
N PRO A 26 -8.71 -13.61 11.02
CA PRO A 26 -9.88 -13.90 11.85
C PRO A 26 -9.83 -13.33 13.27
N GLN A 27 -8.65 -12.91 13.73
CA GLN A 27 -8.42 -12.34 15.07
C GLN A 27 -8.37 -10.79 15.03
N GLY A 28 -8.54 -10.19 13.86
CA GLY A 28 -8.42 -8.77 13.58
C GLY A 28 -7.22 -8.44 12.70
N THR A 29 -7.06 -7.15 12.37
CA THR A 29 -5.94 -6.64 11.59
C THR A 29 -4.62 -6.76 12.36
N LEU A 30 -3.62 -7.42 11.75
CA LEU A 30 -2.26 -7.51 12.29
C LEU A 30 -1.30 -6.63 11.49
N LEU A 31 -0.29 -6.08 12.18
CA LEU A 31 0.82 -5.41 11.52
C LEU A 31 1.96 -6.38 11.26
N VAL A 32 2.31 -6.57 9.99
CA VAL A 32 3.42 -7.43 9.57
C VAL A 32 4.61 -6.55 9.21
N PHE A 33 5.76 -6.79 9.87
CA PHE A 33 7.00 -6.08 9.62
C PHE A 33 7.99 -7.00 8.88
N PRO A 34 8.17 -6.86 7.56
CA PRO A 34 9.00 -7.76 6.74
C PRO A 34 10.38 -8.08 7.30
N ALA A 35 11.16 -7.08 7.74
CA ALA A 35 12.51 -7.33 8.25
C ALA A 35 12.56 -8.09 9.60
N TYR A 36 11.46 -8.11 10.35
CA TYR A 36 11.35 -8.76 11.66
C TYR A 36 10.56 -10.07 11.62
N PHE A 37 10.16 -10.51 10.42
CA PHE A 37 9.52 -11.79 10.24
C PHE A 37 10.49 -12.90 10.64
N ARG A 38 10.09 -13.82 11.52
CA ARG A 38 11.00 -14.80 12.16
C ARG A 38 11.03 -16.16 11.47
N LEU A 39 10.37 -16.29 10.33
CA LEU A 39 10.42 -17.52 9.56
C LEU A 39 11.63 -17.47 8.64
N ASP A 40 12.57 -18.38 8.87
CA ASP A 40 13.63 -18.65 7.91
C ASP A 40 13.04 -19.29 6.66
N ARG A 41 13.55 -18.89 5.50
CA ARG A 41 13.16 -19.52 4.24
C ARG A 41 13.73 -20.94 4.18
N PRO A 42 12.89 -21.97 3.92
CA PRO A 42 13.40 -23.30 3.61
C PRO A 42 14.36 -23.27 2.40
N PRO A 43 15.39 -24.13 2.36
CA PRO A 43 16.28 -24.20 1.21
C PRO A 43 15.48 -24.53 -0.06
N ILE A 44 15.71 -23.75 -1.12
CA ILE A 44 15.05 -23.95 -2.41
C ILE A 44 15.55 -25.27 -3.01
N THR A 45 14.65 -26.23 -3.22
CA THR A 45 14.97 -27.55 -3.78
C THR A 45 14.79 -27.62 -5.30
N ASP A 46 13.94 -26.77 -5.89
CA ASP A 46 13.62 -26.77 -7.33
C ASP A 46 13.46 -25.35 -7.85
N TYR A 47 14.50 -24.81 -8.50
CA TYR A 47 14.54 -23.50 -9.18
C TYR A 47 14.14 -22.26 -8.32
N PRO A 48 14.68 -21.06 -8.61
CA PRO A 48 15.45 -20.73 -9.80
C PRO A 48 16.88 -20.28 -9.51
N GLY A 49 17.70 -20.30 -10.57
CA GLY A 49 18.97 -19.59 -10.56
C GLY A 49 18.76 -18.08 -10.57
N VAL A 50 19.62 -17.39 -9.84
CA VAL A 50 19.65 -15.92 -9.74
C VAL A 50 19.66 -15.29 -11.13
N PHE A 51 18.68 -14.41 -11.40
CA PHE A 51 18.55 -13.70 -12.68
C PHE A 51 19.32 -12.37 -12.66
N VAL A 52 19.21 -11.63 -11.56
CA VAL A 52 19.94 -10.39 -11.28
C VAL A 52 20.31 -10.38 -9.80
N THR A 53 21.51 -9.91 -9.50
CA THR A 53 21.93 -9.57 -8.14
C THR A 53 22.11 -8.05 -8.05
N TYR A 54 21.58 -7.44 -6.99
CA TYR A 54 21.85 -6.05 -6.64
C TYR A 54 22.75 -5.99 -5.43
N ARG A 55 23.87 -5.27 -5.52
CA ARG A 55 24.71 -4.92 -4.37
C ARG A 55 24.45 -3.48 -3.98
N PHE A 56 24.38 -3.21 -2.68
CA PHE A 56 24.14 -1.87 -2.18
C PHE A 56 24.54 -1.75 -0.70
N ALA A 57 24.55 -0.51 -0.21
CA ALA A 57 24.76 -0.17 1.19
C ALA A 57 23.63 0.74 1.72
N GLY A 58 23.53 0.88 3.04
CA GLY A 58 22.62 1.83 3.70
C GLY A 58 21.75 1.17 4.78
N PRO A 59 20.58 1.76 5.12
CA PRO A 59 19.69 1.21 6.16
C PRO A 59 18.95 -0.05 5.66
N LEU A 60 19.65 -1.19 5.70
CA LEU A 60 19.26 -2.44 5.03
C LEU A 60 17.84 -2.92 5.37
N ASP A 61 17.47 -2.88 6.65
CA ASP A 61 16.15 -3.33 7.12
C ASP A 61 15.03 -2.43 6.61
N GLU A 62 15.26 -1.11 6.56
CA GLU A 62 14.30 -0.16 6.01
C GLU A 62 14.19 -0.30 4.49
N ILE A 63 15.31 -0.45 3.78
CA ILE A 63 15.34 -0.63 2.33
C ILE A 63 14.55 -1.88 1.93
N TYR A 64 14.83 -3.02 2.59
CA TYR A 64 14.11 -4.27 2.34
C TYR A 64 12.63 -4.15 2.71
N THR A 65 12.32 -3.63 3.89
CA THR A 65 10.93 -3.51 4.36
C THR A 65 10.10 -2.66 3.40
N THR A 66 10.59 -1.47 3.06
CA THR A 66 9.88 -0.57 2.17
C THR A 66 9.78 -1.12 0.74
N LEU A 67 10.73 -1.95 0.29
CA LEU A 67 10.63 -2.63 -1.00
C LEU A 67 9.48 -3.63 -1.01
N ILE A 68 9.45 -4.52 -0.02
CA ILE A 68 8.41 -5.56 0.08
C ILE A 68 7.04 -4.93 0.25
N VAL A 69 6.91 -3.96 1.16
CA VAL A 69 5.65 -3.27 1.41
C VAL A 69 5.13 -2.61 0.15
N ARG A 70 5.97 -1.83 -0.55
CA ARG A 70 5.51 -1.12 -1.74
C ARG A 70 5.19 -2.06 -2.90
N LEU A 71 5.94 -3.16 -3.07
CA LEU A 71 5.61 -4.21 -4.05
C LEU A 71 4.24 -4.83 -3.78
N HIS A 72 3.92 -5.14 -2.52
CA HIS A 72 2.62 -5.69 -2.13
C HIS A 72 1.45 -4.77 -2.50
N TYR A 73 1.64 -3.46 -2.43
CA TYR A 73 0.63 -2.46 -2.81
C TYR A 73 0.59 -2.14 -4.32
N THR A 74 1.33 -2.87 -5.16
CA THR A 74 1.19 -2.76 -6.62
C THR A 74 0.13 -3.74 -7.13
N ASP A 75 -0.59 -3.36 -8.19
CA ASP A 75 -1.59 -4.24 -8.83
C ASP A 75 -0.96 -5.41 -9.61
N ASN A 76 0.36 -5.37 -9.85
CA ASN A 76 1.07 -6.34 -10.68
C ASN A 76 1.55 -7.58 -9.92
N PHE A 77 1.71 -7.47 -8.59
CA PHE A 77 2.37 -8.48 -7.77
C PHE A 77 1.63 -8.66 -6.44
N GLU A 78 0.99 -9.80 -6.27
CA GLU A 78 0.35 -10.18 -5.01
C GLU A 78 1.37 -10.88 -4.10
N MET A 79 1.45 -10.51 -2.82
CA MET A 79 2.38 -11.17 -1.90
C MET A 79 1.92 -12.61 -1.64
N ALA A 80 2.77 -13.58 -1.96
CA ALA A 80 2.45 -15.00 -1.82
C ALA A 80 3.01 -15.56 -0.50
N GLN A 81 4.31 -15.37 -0.26
CA GLN A 81 4.98 -15.85 0.93
C GLN A 81 6.05 -14.85 1.37
N LEU A 82 6.20 -14.70 2.69
CA LEU A 82 7.17 -13.82 3.32
C LEU A 82 8.04 -14.61 4.29
N TRP A 83 9.33 -14.28 4.33
CA TRP A 83 10.31 -14.81 5.26
C TRP A 83 11.21 -13.68 5.75
N GLN A 84 12.08 -13.96 6.71
CA GLN A 84 13.14 -13.02 7.04
C GLN A 84 14.03 -12.79 5.82
N TYR A 85 14.02 -11.57 5.28
CA TYR A 85 14.84 -11.18 4.13
C TYR A 85 14.56 -11.97 2.84
N ALA A 86 13.40 -12.58 2.68
CA ALA A 86 12.98 -13.14 1.40
C ALA A 86 11.47 -12.97 1.22
N ALA A 87 11.04 -12.78 -0.02
CA ALA A 87 9.63 -12.69 -0.34
C ALA A 87 9.37 -13.28 -1.73
N ASP A 88 8.26 -13.99 -1.84
CA ASP A 88 7.68 -14.48 -3.07
C ASP A 88 6.39 -13.70 -3.36
N PHE A 89 6.21 -13.36 -4.63
CA PHE A 89 5.01 -12.71 -5.15
C PHE A 89 4.44 -13.53 -6.30
N THR A 90 3.11 -13.51 -6.42
CA THR A 90 2.37 -14.08 -7.52
C THR A 90 2.12 -12.99 -8.57
N THR A 91 2.43 -13.29 -9.82
CA THR A 91 2.11 -12.44 -10.97
C THR A 91 0.65 -12.61 -11.37
N PHE A 92 0.12 -11.71 -12.21
CA PHE A 92 -1.23 -11.86 -12.77
C PHE A 92 -1.49 -13.23 -13.45
N GLU A 93 -0.44 -13.86 -13.99
CA GLU A 93 -0.51 -15.16 -14.65
C GLU A 93 -0.45 -16.35 -13.66
N GLY A 94 -0.44 -16.08 -12.35
CA GLY A 94 -0.32 -17.10 -11.31
C GLY A 94 1.09 -17.69 -11.15
N ARG A 95 2.11 -17.08 -11.77
CA ARG A 95 3.52 -17.52 -11.68
C ARG A 95 4.25 -16.79 -10.58
N ARG A 96 5.21 -17.46 -9.94
CA ARG A 96 5.96 -16.88 -8.82
C ARG A 96 7.22 -16.14 -9.25
N VAL A 97 7.39 -14.94 -8.70
CA VAL A 97 8.63 -14.17 -8.72
C VAL A 97 9.07 -13.92 -7.30
N GLY A 98 10.36 -13.67 -7.07
CA GLY A 98 10.77 -13.34 -5.73
C GLY A 98 12.17 -12.84 -5.62
N LEU A 99 12.52 -12.51 -4.38
CA LEU A 99 13.83 -11.99 -4.04
C LEU A 99 14.31 -12.53 -2.68
N ILE A 100 15.63 -12.60 -2.53
CA ILE A 100 16.31 -12.91 -1.27
C ILE A 100 17.32 -11.81 -1.02
N MET A 101 17.34 -11.25 0.19
CA MET A 101 18.38 -10.34 0.64
C MET A 101 19.34 -11.06 1.58
N HIS A 102 20.63 -10.95 1.28
CA HIS A 102 21.72 -11.40 2.13
C HIS A 102 22.45 -10.18 2.70
N LYS A 103 22.41 -10.02 4.02
CA LYS A 103 23.25 -9.03 4.70
C LYS A 103 24.73 -9.46 4.61
N ARG A 104 25.59 -8.49 4.36
CA ARG A 104 27.05 -8.62 4.33
C ARG A 104 27.64 -7.72 5.44
N ALA A 105 28.96 -7.73 5.60
CA ALA A 105 29.64 -6.82 6.52
C ALA A 105 29.48 -5.35 6.08
N ASP A 106 29.79 -4.41 6.98
CA ASP A 106 29.86 -2.97 6.72
C ASP A 106 28.57 -2.35 6.15
N ASP A 107 27.41 -2.75 6.68
CA ASP A 107 26.08 -2.26 6.25
C ASP A 107 25.81 -2.41 4.74
N ARG A 108 26.39 -3.47 4.14
CA ARG A 108 26.15 -3.87 2.76
C ARG A 108 25.20 -5.05 2.67
N ALA A 109 24.49 -5.15 1.55
CA ALA A 109 23.66 -6.31 1.25
C ALA A 109 23.69 -6.66 -0.23
N GLU A 110 23.27 -7.89 -0.51
CA GLU A 110 22.96 -8.39 -1.83
C GLU A 110 21.49 -8.78 -1.91
N ILE A 111 20.75 -8.28 -2.90
CA ILE A 111 19.43 -8.80 -3.26
C ILE A 111 19.56 -9.66 -4.52
N GLU A 112 19.26 -10.94 -4.39
CA GLU A 112 19.14 -11.87 -5.50
C GLU A 112 17.69 -11.97 -5.95
N VAL A 113 17.45 -11.78 -7.25
CA VAL A 113 16.12 -11.85 -7.85
C VAL A 113 16.00 -13.09 -8.71
N TYR A 114 14.87 -13.79 -8.59
CA TYR A 114 14.62 -15.03 -9.31
C TYR A 114 13.18 -15.10 -9.84
N PHE A 115 13.00 -15.97 -10.83
CA PHE A 115 11.75 -16.14 -11.57
C PHE A 115 11.47 -17.61 -11.76
N GLU A 116 10.21 -18.03 -11.59
CA GLU A 116 9.79 -19.32 -12.14
C GLU A 116 10.01 -19.36 -13.67
N PRO A 117 10.11 -20.57 -14.26
CA PRO A 117 10.17 -20.71 -15.71
C PRO A 117 8.97 -20.04 -16.41
N GLU A 118 9.16 -19.69 -17.68
CA GLU A 118 8.09 -19.21 -18.58
C GLU A 118 7.44 -17.87 -18.21
N ILE A 119 7.99 -17.11 -17.26
CA ILE A 119 7.52 -15.74 -17.01
C ILE A 119 7.85 -14.83 -18.21
N PRO A 120 6.89 -14.05 -18.73
CA PRO A 120 7.13 -13.12 -19.82
C PRO A 120 8.22 -12.10 -19.51
N ASP A 121 8.98 -11.72 -20.53
CA ASP A 121 10.09 -10.79 -20.37
C ASP A 121 9.64 -9.41 -19.86
N ASP A 122 8.44 -8.95 -20.23
CA ASP A 122 7.89 -7.67 -19.75
C ASP A 122 7.64 -7.69 -18.23
N THR A 123 7.11 -8.79 -17.72
CA THR A 123 6.90 -9.01 -16.28
C THR A 123 8.24 -9.09 -15.55
N ARG A 124 9.22 -9.81 -16.12
CA ARG A 124 10.58 -9.88 -15.57
C ARG A 124 11.24 -8.51 -15.50
N VAL A 125 11.18 -7.74 -16.59
CA VAL A 125 11.77 -6.41 -16.69
C VAL A 125 11.08 -5.46 -15.71
N SER A 126 9.75 -5.47 -15.63
CA SER A 126 9.01 -4.63 -14.68
C SER A 126 9.42 -4.91 -13.23
N PHE A 127 9.54 -6.19 -12.84
CA PHE A 127 9.94 -6.57 -11.50
C PHE A 127 11.36 -6.12 -11.16
N ILE A 128 12.35 -6.45 -12.01
CA ILE A 128 13.75 -6.04 -11.74
C ILE A 128 13.91 -4.51 -11.80
N LYS A 129 13.18 -3.82 -12.68
CA LYS A 129 13.24 -2.36 -12.82
C LYS A 129 12.64 -1.68 -11.59
N TYR A 130 11.53 -2.19 -11.07
CA TYR A 130 10.94 -1.69 -9.82
C TYR A 130 11.94 -1.79 -8.67
N ILE A 131 12.55 -2.96 -8.47
CA ILE A 131 13.59 -3.16 -7.45
C ILE A 131 14.75 -2.18 -7.66
N HIS A 132 15.21 -2.03 -8.90
CA HIS A 132 16.31 -1.13 -9.22
C HIS A 132 16.00 0.33 -8.89
N GLU A 133 14.86 0.85 -9.31
CA GLU A 133 14.46 2.24 -9.05
C GLU A 133 14.24 2.48 -7.56
N HIS A 134 13.68 1.52 -6.82
CA HIS A 134 13.55 1.60 -5.36
C HIS A 134 14.92 1.68 -4.68
N LEU A 135 15.86 0.80 -5.05
CA LEU A 135 17.22 0.83 -4.53
C LEU A 135 17.93 2.14 -4.88
N ARG A 136 17.80 2.66 -6.10
CA ARG A 136 18.40 3.96 -6.48
C ARG A 136 17.87 5.13 -5.64
N LYS A 137 16.60 5.07 -5.21
CA LYS A 137 15.99 6.12 -4.38
C LYS A 137 16.41 6.04 -2.91
N ARG A 138 16.67 4.85 -2.37
CA ARG A 138 16.80 4.62 -0.92
C ARG A 138 18.14 4.05 -0.44
N ALA A 139 18.91 3.44 -1.33
CA ALA A 139 20.18 2.81 -1.02
C ALA A 139 21.38 3.61 -1.58
N GLN A 140 22.57 3.24 -1.14
CA GLN A 140 23.84 3.81 -1.59
C GLN A 140 24.62 2.75 -2.37
N GLU A 141 25.54 3.20 -3.25
CA GLU A 141 26.43 2.32 -4.01
C GLU A 141 25.72 1.17 -4.75
N VAL A 142 24.56 1.47 -5.36
CA VAL A 142 23.74 0.44 -6.03
C VAL A 142 24.44 -0.05 -7.31
N GLU A 143 24.85 -1.31 -7.30
CA GLU A 143 25.40 -2.03 -8.45
C GLU A 143 24.44 -3.15 -8.87
N ARG A 144 24.07 -3.18 -10.15
CA ARG A 144 23.25 -4.24 -10.75
C ARG A 144 24.15 -5.22 -11.51
N ILE A 145 24.09 -6.49 -11.14
CA ILE A 145 24.85 -7.58 -11.75
C ILE A 145 23.87 -8.53 -12.45
N ARG A 146 23.94 -8.60 -13.78
CA ARG A 146 23.10 -9.48 -14.60
C ARG A 146 23.72 -10.88 -14.73
N THR A 147 22.93 -11.91 -14.46
CA THR A 147 23.35 -13.31 -14.63
C THR A 147 22.94 -13.83 -16.01
N TYR A 148 23.92 -14.05 -16.89
CA TYR A 148 23.68 -14.61 -18.23
C TYR A 148 23.70 -16.13 -18.18
N ARG A 149 22.74 -16.76 -18.87
CA ARG A 149 22.65 -18.20 -19.04
C ARG A 149 22.64 -18.54 -20.52
N CYS A 150 23.46 -19.50 -20.93
CA CYS A 150 23.46 -20.00 -22.30
C CYS A 150 22.14 -20.68 -22.63
N HIS A 151 21.48 -20.26 -23.71
CA HIS A 151 20.20 -20.85 -24.16
C HIS A 151 20.37 -22.29 -24.67
N THR A 152 21.57 -22.69 -25.11
CA THR A 152 21.83 -24.03 -25.68
C THR A 152 22.10 -25.06 -24.59
N CYS A 153 22.98 -24.76 -23.62
CA CYS A 153 23.42 -25.73 -22.61
C CYS A 153 23.05 -25.35 -21.16
N ASN A 154 22.30 -24.26 -20.96
CA ASN A 154 21.88 -23.75 -19.65
C ASN A 154 23.01 -23.39 -18.67
N THR A 155 24.26 -23.32 -19.13
CA THR A 155 25.41 -22.94 -18.31
C THR A 155 25.37 -21.46 -17.95
N ILE A 156 25.59 -21.15 -16.68
CA ILE A 156 25.72 -19.77 -16.18
C ILE A 156 27.09 -19.23 -16.61
N ILE A 157 27.09 -18.05 -17.23
CA ILE A 157 28.32 -17.36 -17.60
C ILE A 157 28.86 -16.61 -16.37
N PRO A 158 30.13 -16.83 -15.96
CA PRO A 158 30.71 -16.12 -14.82
C PRO A 158 30.68 -14.60 -15.00
N HIS A 159 30.22 -13.88 -13.98
CA HIS A 159 30.12 -12.41 -14.00
C HIS A 159 31.44 -11.73 -14.37
N GLU A 160 32.57 -12.20 -13.85
CA GLU A 160 33.90 -11.67 -14.17
C GLU A 160 34.16 -11.64 -15.69
N ARG A 161 33.76 -12.70 -16.41
CA ARG A 161 33.93 -12.75 -17.86
C ARG A 161 33.05 -11.73 -18.57
N VAL A 162 31.80 -11.62 -18.15
CA VAL A 162 30.87 -10.63 -18.71
C VAL A 162 31.41 -9.22 -18.51
N ARG A 163 31.87 -8.90 -17.29
CA ARG A 163 32.46 -7.60 -16.95
C ARG A 163 33.67 -7.28 -17.84
N GLN A 164 34.63 -8.19 -17.94
CA GLN A 164 35.82 -8.00 -18.78
C GLN A 164 35.48 -7.82 -20.26
N ARG A 165 34.41 -8.46 -20.76
CA ARG A 165 33.93 -8.26 -22.14
C ARG A 165 33.37 -6.86 -22.31
N LEU A 166 32.50 -6.40 -21.40
CA LEU A 166 31.91 -5.07 -21.43
C LEU A 166 32.95 -3.96 -21.31
N GLU A 167 33.92 -4.09 -20.39
CA GLU A 167 35.04 -3.14 -20.22
C GLU A 167 35.89 -3.00 -21.49
N ARG A 168 35.99 -4.06 -22.29
CA ARG A 168 36.66 -4.07 -23.60
C ARG A 168 35.76 -3.64 -24.75
N GLY A 169 34.57 -3.12 -24.48
CA GLY A 169 33.59 -2.69 -25.49
C GLY A 169 33.00 -3.83 -26.33
N ARG A 170 33.06 -5.08 -25.84
CA ARG A 170 32.47 -6.23 -26.53
C ARG A 170 31.00 -6.36 -26.16
N THR A 171 30.16 -6.65 -27.14
CA THR A 171 28.71 -6.82 -26.98
C THR A 171 28.29 -8.28 -26.87
N THR A 172 29.24 -9.22 -26.88
CA THR A 172 28.97 -10.67 -26.85
C THR A 172 29.92 -11.41 -25.92
N VAL A 173 29.45 -12.54 -25.39
CA VAL A 173 30.22 -13.48 -24.58
C VAL A 173 30.08 -14.90 -25.14
N ILE A 174 31.13 -15.71 -25.05
CA ILE A 174 31.13 -17.10 -25.53
C ILE A 174 30.92 -18.02 -24.33
N CYS A 175 30.10 -19.05 -24.50
CA CYS A 175 29.89 -20.11 -23.51
C CYS A 175 31.09 -21.08 -23.49
N ASP A 176 31.65 -21.36 -22.32
CA ASP A 176 32.81 -22.25 -22.20
C ASP A 176 32.52 -23.72 -22.50
N LEU A 177 31.25 -24.15 -22.43
CA LEU A 177 30.90 -25.56 -22.58
C LEU A 177 30.50 -25.94 -24.00
N CYS A 178 29.85 -25.04 -24.72
CA CYS A 178 29.30 -25.33 -26.04
C CYS A 178 29.70 -24.31 -27.13
N ASP A 179 30.60 -23.38 -26.81
CA ASP A 179 31.12 -22.33 -27.71
C ASP A 179 30.07 -21.41 -28.35
N GLU A 180 28.83 -21.47 -27.86
CA GLU A 180 27.73 -20.62 -28.31
C GLU A 180 28.03 -19.15 -27.98
N THR A 181 27.66 -18.24 -28.88
CA THR A 181 27.87 -16.80 -28.69
C THR A 181 26.57 -16.15 -28.21
N LEU A 182 26.59 -15.60 -26.99
CA LEU A 182 25.45 -14.93 -26.38
C LEU A 182 25.60 -13.40 -26.54
N PRO A 183 24.51 -12.67 -26.90
CA PRO A 183 24.48 -11.22 -26.81
C PRO A 183 24.47 -10.78 -25.34
N LEU A 184 25.26 -9.76 -25.02
CA LEU A 184 25.25 -9.10 -23.71
C LEU A 184 24.21 -7.97 -23.64
N ASN A 185 23.88 -7.36 -24.77
CA ASN A 185 22.71 -6.49 -24.91
C ASN A 185 21.56 -7.31 -25.51
N ASP A 186 20.87 -8.06 -24.66
CA ASP A 186 19.69 -8.86 -25.03
C ASP A 186 18.40 -8.03 -24.90
N LEU A 187 17.27 -8.64 -25.24
CA LEU A 187 15.95 -8.00 -25.15
C LEU A 187 15.63 -7.50 -23.73
N ILE A 188 16.15 -8.17 -22.69
CA ILE A 188 15.95 -7.77 -21.30
C ILE A 188 16.70 -6.47 -21.02
N GLU A 189 17.96 -6.37 -21.45
CA GLU A 189 18.76 -5.14 -21.28
C GLU A 189 18.19 -3.98 -22.10
N GLU A 190 17.73 -4.22 -23.33
CA GLU A 190 17.07 -3.21 -24.17
C GLU A 190 15.80 -2.67 -23.51
N LYS A 191 14.92 -3.55 -23.04
CA LYS A 191 13.69 -3.17 -22.33
C LYS A 191 13.99 -2.48 -21.00
N PHE A 192 14.99 -2.96 -20.26
CA PHE A 192 15.39 -2.37 -18.98
C PHE A 192 15.92 -0.93 -19.15
N ALA A 193 16.62 -0.67 -20.25
CA ALA A 193 17.13 0.65 -20.61
C ALA A 193 16.05 1.59 -21.17
N SER A 194 14.87 1.08 -21.53
CA SER A 194 13.83 1.86 -22.18
C SER A 194 13.08 2.78 -21.22
N ASP A 195 12.65 3.95 -21.73
CA ASP A 195 11.82 4.89 -20.98
C ASP A 195 10.41 4.36 -20.71
N GLU A 196 9.96 3.39 -21.50
CA GLU A 196 8.64 2.78 -21.37
C GLU A 196 8.51 2.05 -20.03
N PHE A 197 9.43 1.13 -19.72
CA PHE A 197 9.43 0.43 -18.44
C PHE A 197 9.72 1.37 -17.27
N ALA A 198 10.51 2.43 -17.48
CA ALA A 198 10.70 3.47 -16.48
C ALA A 198 9.42 4.27 -16.19
N ARG A 199 8.49 4.40 -17.15
CA ARG A 199 7.16 4.99 -16.91
C ARG A 199 6.24 3.98 -16.22
N THR A 200 6.22 2.73 -16.66
CA THR A 200 5.43 1.65 -16.03
C THR A 200 5.74 1.53 -14.54
N VAL A 201 7.03 1.45 -14.18
CA VAL A 201 7.46 1.38 -12.77
C VAL A 201 7.08 2.62 -11.97
N ARG A 202 7.09 3.81 -12.59
CA ARG A 202 6.61 5.04 -11.92
C ARG A 202 5.13 4.98 -11.60
N VAL A 203 4.31 4.51 -12.55
CA VAL A 203 2.87 4.31 -12.32
C VAL A 203 2.64 3.30 -11.20
N MET A 204 3.36 2.18 -11.19
CA MET A 204 3.28 1.18 -10.11
C MET A 204 3.64 1.78 -8.74
N ASP A 205 4.69 2.60 -8.68
CA ASP A 205 5.14 3.26 -7.45
C ASP A 205 4.13 4.31 -6.95
N GLU A 206 3.48 5.03 -7.87
CA GLU A 206 2.39 5.96 -7.58
C GLU A 206 1.14 5.24 -7.07
N GLN A 207 0.76 4.13 -7.70
CA GLN A 207 -0.35 3.28 -7.25
C GLN A 207 -0.11 2.75 -5.84
N ALA A 208 1.08 2.21 -5.57
CA ALA A 208 1.45 1.76 -4.24
C ALA A 208 1.37 2.89 -3.21
N GLN A 209 1.81 4.10 -3.56
CA GLN A 209 1.70 5.26 -2.68
C GLN A 209 0.24 5.62 -2.38
N ILE A 210 -0.65 5.57 -3.39
CA ILE A 210 -2.07 5.86 -3.22
C ILE A 210 -2.72 4.89 -2.24
N GLN A 211 -2.43 3.59 -2.33
CA GLN A 211 -2.99 2.59 -1.42
C GLN A 211 -2.48 2.78 0.01
N ILE A 212 -1.18 3.03 0.18
CA ILE A 212 -0.57 3.28 1.49
C ILE A 212 -1.13 4.55 2.14
N ASP A 213 -1.28 5.63 1.36
CA ASP A 213 -1.87 6.89 1.83
C ASP A 213 -3.34 6.67 2.24
N ARG A 214 -4.08 5.85 1.49
CA ARG A 214 -5.46 5.50 1.80
C ARG A 214 -5.58 4.80 3.14
N GLU A 215 -4.84 3.70 3.34
CA GLU A 215 -4.86 2.95 4.59
C GLU A 215 -4.40 3.80 5.78
N SER A 216 -3.36 4.61 5.59
CA SER A 216 -2.92 5.55 6.63
C SER A 216 -4.02 6.55 6.98
N LEU A 217 -4.82 7.02 6.02
CA LEU A 217 -5.88 7.98 6.27
C LEU A 217 -7.08 7.33 6.98
N GLU A 218 -7.44 6.11 6.61
CA GLU A 218 -8.45 5.30 7.31
C GLU A 218 -8.12 5.17 8.80
N LEU A 219 -6.86 4.87 9.13
CA LEU A 219 -6.37 4.80 10.51
C LEU A 219 -6.47 6.14 11.25
N ILE A 220 -6.20 7.26 10.58
CA ILE A 220 -6.35 8.61 11.17
C ILE A 220 -7.81 8.88 11.50
N LEU A 221 -8.71 8.59 10.56
CA LEU A 221 -10.15 8.83 10.71
C LEU A 221 -10.76 7.94 11.80
N ALA A 222 -10.47 6.63 11.79
CA ALA A 222 -10.88 5.70 12.85
C ALA A 222 -10.29 6.08 14.21
N GLY A 223 -9.04 6.57 14.21
CA GLY A 223 -8.34 7.16 15.34
C GLY A 223 -9.16 8.23 16.03
N HIS A 224 -9.48 9.25 15.26
CA HIS A 224 -10.22 10.42 15.70
C HIS A 224 -11.69 10.12 16.03
N ALA A 225 -12.33 9.23 15.25
CA ALA A 225 -13.67 8.71 15.49
C ALA A 225 -13.82 8.16 16.91
N MET A 226 -12.90 7.27 17.31
CA MET A 226 -12.91 6.67 18.64
C MET A 226 -12.62 7.67 19.75
N ALA A 227 -11.62 8.54 19.56
CA ALA A 227 -11.26 9.52 20.59
C ALA A 227 -12.45 10.43 20.90
N THR A 228 -13.06 10.98 19.85
CA THR A 228 -14.24 11.84 19.92
C THR A 228 -15.44 11.12 20.54
N ALA A 229 -15.72 9.88 20.10
CA ALA A 229 -16.80 9.09 20.67
C ALA A 229 -16.59 8.83 22.16
N THR A 230 -15.38 8.45 22.56
CA THR A 230 -15.03 8.17 23.96
C THR A 230 -15.15 9.42 24.83
N GLU A 231 -14.68 10.57 24.33
CA GLU A 231 -14.78 11.86 25.01
C GLU A 231 -16.26 12.27 25.21
N ALA A 232 -17.12 12.00 24.23
CA ALA A 232 -18.57 12.20 24.32
C ALA A 232 -19.32 11.10 25.11
N GLY A 233 -18.61 10.16 25.73
CA GLY A 233 -19.21 9.04 26.48
C GLY A 233 -19.91 7.97 25.61
N GLN A 234 -19.62 7.93 24.31
CA GLN A 234 -20.16 7.00 23.31
C GLN A 234 -19.13 5.91 22.96
N ARG A 235 -19.53 4.94 22.14
CA ARG A 235 -18.63 3.88 21.66
C ARG A 235 -18.54 3.88 20.14
N PHE A 236 -17.34 4.04 19.62
CA PHE A 236 -17.06 3.77 18.21
C PHE A 236 -16.73 2.29 18.01
N VAL A 237 -17.26 1.70 16.93
CA VAL A 237 -16.97 0.36 16.45
C VAL A 237 -16.52 0.47 15.00
N LEU A 238 -15.33 -0.06 14.72
CA LEU A 238 -14.81 -0.17 13.36
C LEU A 238 -15.31 -1.50 12.79
N GLU A 239 -16.37 -1.43 11.99
CA GLU A 239 -17.05 -2.56 11.38
C GLU A 239 -17.62 -2.09 10.05
N HIS A 240 -17.16 -2.70 8.97
CA HIS A 240 -17.63 -2.37 7.64
C HIS A 240 -19.03 -2.92 7.41
N ASP A 241 -19.91 -2.11 6.83
CA ASP A 241 -21.26 -2.51 6.45
C ASP A 241 -21.37 -2.43 4.93
N ASP A 242 -21.41 -3.58 4.26
CA ASP A 242 -21.49 -3.68 2.80
C ASP A 242 -22.81 -3.07 2.26
N GLU A 243 -23.91 -3.19 3.02
CA GLU A 243 -25.25 -2.73 2.61
C GLU A 243 -25.41 -1.21 2.73
N LEU A 244 -24.66 -0.56 3.60
CA LEU A 244 -24.59 0.90 3.71
C LEU A 244 -23.30 1.46 3.10
N GLU A 245 -22.37 0.58 2.70
CA GLU A 245 -21.01 0.91 2.29
C GLU A 245 -20.26 1.76 3.34
N THR A 246 -20.52 1.58 4.64
CA THR A 246 -19.92 2.41 5.71
C THR A 246 -18.74 1.73 6.38
N ASP A 247 -17.82 2.51 6.95
CA ASP A 247 -16.53 2.01 7.47
C ASP A 247 -16.55 1.77 8.98
N GLY A 248 -17.57 2.27 9.69
CA GLY A 248 -17.81 2.01 11.10
C GLY A 248 -19.05 2.72 11.62
N TYR A 249 -19.36 2.58 12.89
CA TYR A 249 -20.48 3.28 13.52
C TYR A 249 -20.20 3.70 14.96
N ILE A 250 -20.92 4.71 15.42
CA ILE A 250 -20.96 5.16 16.81
C ILE A 250 -22.25 4.64 17.44
N LEU A 251 -22.11 3.78 18.44
CA LEU A 251 -23.22 3.33 19.29
C LEU A 251 -23.51 4.39 20.36
N LEU A 252 -24.77 4.82 20.42
CA LEU A 252 -25.19 5.90 21.31
C LEU A 252 -25.74 5.36 22.63
N ARG A 253 -25.40 6.02 23.73
CA ARG A 253 -26.09 5.88 25.01
C ARG A 253 -27.32 6.77 25.06
N ASP A 254 -28.37 6.30 25.71
CA ASP A 254 -29.57 7.10 25.98
C ASP A 254 -29.33 8.15 27.10
N GLU A 255 -30.38 8.91 27.46
CA GLU A 255 -30.30 9.93 28.52
C GLU A 255 -30.07 9.34 29.93
N ALA A 256 -30.36 8.06 30.13
CA ALA A 256 -30.04 7.36 31.38
C ALA A 256 -28.58 6.87 31.42
N GLY A 257 -27.85 6.96 30.30
CA GLY A 257 -26.47 6.48 30.17
C GLY A 257 -26.36 5.00 29.84
N GLU A 258 -27.47 4.35 29.48
CA GLU A 258 -27.52 2.95 29.05
C GLU A 258 -27.29 2.85 27.53
N TRP A 259 -26.72 1.73 27.07
CA TRP A 259 -26.51 1.52 25.64
C TRP A 259 -27.85 1.36 24.92
N SER A 260 -28.11 2.21 23.93
CA SER A 260 -29.28 2.12 23.07
C SER A 260 -28.98 1.33 21.79
N GLU A 261 -30.01 1.06 20.99
CA GLU A 261 -29.83 0.52 19.63
C GLU A 261 -29.51 1.61 18.58
N GLN A 262 -29.50 2.89 18.97
CA GLN A 262 -29.26 4.00 18.06
C GLN A 262 -27.79 4.08 17.64
N ARG A 263 -27.57 4.22 16.32
CA ARG A 263 -26.24 4.22 15.70
C ARG A 263 -26.10 5.40 14.76
N ILE A 264 -24.89 5.98 14.71
CA ILE A 264 -24.47 6.87 13.64
C ILE A 264 -23.40 6.15 12.84
N TYR A 265 -23.74 5.74 11.63
CA TYR A 265 -22.81 5.12 10.69
C TYR A 265 -21.92 6.19 10.06
N LEU A 266 -20.64 5.87 9.90
CA LEU A 266 -19.62 6.76 9.38
C LEU A 266 -19.06 6.20 8.07
N LYS A 267 -19.10 7.02 7.02
CA LYS A 267 -18.38 6.80 5.76
C LYS A 267 -17.13 7.66 5.72
N PHE A 268 -15.97 7.05 5.65
CA PHE A 268 -14.70 7.73 5.52
C PHE A 268 -14.51 8.22 4.09
N LEU A 269 -14.33 9.53 3.93
CA LEU A 269 -13.97 10.13 2.65
C LEU A 269 -12.45 10.23 2.56
N ILE A 270 -11.88 9.31 1.82
CA ILE A 270 -10.45 9.22 1.56
C ILE A 270 -10.23 9.73 0.14
N GLN A 271 -9.66 10.93 0.00
CA GLN A 271 -9.44 11.55 -1.31
C GLN A 271 -8.58 10.64 -2.20
N GLN A 272 -9.00 10.45 -3.45
CA GLN A 272 -8.27 9.61 -4.41
C GLN A 272 -7.35 10.46 -5.29
N SER A 273 -6.05 10.14 -5.22
CA SER A 273 -5.00 10.48 -6.18
C SER A 273 -4.47 11.92 -6.26
N LEU A 274 -3.18 12.02 -6.58
CA LEU A 274 -2.41 13.25 -6.84
C LEU A 274 -3.03 14.19 -7.90
N ALA A 275 -3.96 13.73 -8.75
CA ALA A 275 -4.64 14.56 -9.74
C ALA A 275 -5.61 15.58 -9.11
N GLU A 276 -6.19 15.27 -7.94
CA GLU A 276 -7.10 16.18 -7.23
C GLU A 276 -6.37 17.35 -6.54
N LYS A 277 -5.04 17.24 -6.35
CA LYS A 277 -4.20 18.36 -5.87
C LYS A 277 -4.16 19.53 -6.87
N GLN A 278 -4.49 19.31 -8.14
CA GLN A 278 -4.51 20.37 -9.16
C GLN A 278 -5.86 21.06 -9.36
N LEU A 279 -6.95 20.49 -8.83
CA LEU A 279 -8.31 21.05 -8.97
C LEU A 279 -8.79 21.83 -7.76
N THR A 280 -8.03 21.89 -6.67
CA THR A 280 -8.45 22.55 -5.43
C THR A 280 -8.15 24.04 -5.45
N ASN A 281 -8.98 24.81 -6.16
CA ASN A 281 -9.54 25.98 -5.51
C ASN A 281 -10.56 25.44 -4.48
N ALA A 282 -10.06 25.32 -3.25
CA ALA A 282 -10.71 24.81 -2.05
C ALA A 282 -12.19 25.22 -1.92
N ARG A 283 -13.09 24.23 -1.77
CA ARG A 283 -14.38 24.33 -1.06
C ARG A 283 -15.22 23.05 -1.15
N THR A 284 -15.10 22.31 -2.24
CA THR A 284 -16.03 21.22 -2.56
C THR A 284 -15.30 19.90 -2.78
N ILE A 285 -15.73 18.84 -2.10
CA ILE A 285 -15.24 17.46 -2.26
C ILE A 285 -16.32 16.68 -3.00
N ARG A 286 -15.98 16.02 -4.11
CA ARG A 286 -16.95 15.17 -4.80
C ARG A 286 -17.26 13.95 -3.95
N LEU A 287 -18.53 13.75 -3.61
CA LEU A 287 -18.94 12.57 -2.87
C LEU A 287 -18.83 11.35 -3.78
N GLN A 288 -18.20 10.28 -3.28
CA GLN A 288 -18.15 8.99 -4.00
C GLN A 288 -19.50 8.27 -3.96
N SER A 289 -20.51 8.79 -3.26
CA SER A 289 -21.86 8.21 -3.29
C SER A 289 -22.53 8.48 -4.62
N THR A 290 -22.88 7.42 -5.32
CA THR A 290 -23.89 7.50 -6.38
C THR A 290 -25.24 7.93 -5.78
N ASP A 291 -26.11 8.54 -6.60
CA ASP A 291 -27.49 8.87 -6.19
C ASP A 291 -28.22 7.64 -5.60
N ALA A 292 -27.86 6.44 -6.06
CA ALA A 292 -28.37 5.17 -5.56
C ALA A 292 -27.95 4.88 -4.10
N LEU A 293 -26.71 5.18 -3.72
CA LEU A 293 -26.23 4.99 -2.34
C LEU A 293 -26.94 5.94 -1.37
N GLN A 294 -27.10 7.20 -1.77
CA GLN A 294 -27.83 8.16 -0.95
C GLN A 294 -29.31 7.79 -0.80
N GLN A 295 -29.94 7.24 -1.86
CA GLN A 295 -31.30 6.70 -1.77
C GLN A 295 -31.39 5.50 -0.83
N ARG A 296 -30.41 4.59 -0.83
CA ARG A 296 -30.31 3.47 0.12
C ARG A 296 -30.25 3.95 1.56
N TRP A 297 -29.42 4.95 1.86
CA TRP A 297 -29.32 5.52 3.21
C TRP A 297 -30.63 6.15 3.67
N ARG A 298 -31.36 6.82 2.77
CA ARG A 298 -32.69 7.37 3.11
C ARG A 298 -33.72 6.28 3.34
N ALA A 299 -33.69 5.22 2.52
CA ALA A 299 -34.61 4.10 2.62
C ALA A 299 -34.37 3.25 3.88
N SER A 300 -33.12 3.16 4.36
CA SER A 300 -32.80 2.40 5.57
C SER A 300 -33.27 3.07 6.85
N GLY A 301 -33.50 4.39 6.82
CA GLY A 301 -33.85 5.19 8.01
C GLY A 301 -32.71 5.31 9.03
N GLN A 302 -31.51 4.83 8.69
CA GLN A 302 -30.33 4.89 9.55
C GLN A 302 -29.67 6.27 9.47
N HIS A 303 -28.98 6.66 10.54
CA HIS A 303 -28.20 7.89 10.56
C HIS A 303 -26.82 7.63 9.96
N VAL A 304 -26.56 8.20 8.77
CA VAL A 304 -25.26 8.05 8.09
C VAL A 304 -24.61 9.43 7.92
N SER A 305 -23.31 9.51 8.22
CA SER A 305 -22.52 10.72 8.08
C SER A 305 -21.22 10.43 7.36
N TYR A 306 -20.78 11.37 6.53
CA TYR A 306 -19.41 11.37 6.03
C TYR A 306 -18.44 11.86 7.10
N LEU A 307 -17.22 11.34 7.09
CA LEU A 307 -16.11 11.79 7.91
C LEU A 307 -14.90 12.03 7.00
N VAL A 308 -14.32 13.22 7.05
CA VAL A 308 -13.26 13.64 6.14
C VAL A 308 -12.18 14.42 6.88
N ARG A 309 -10.92 14.22 6.50
CA ARG A 309 -9.81 15.09 6.90
C ARG A 309 -9.59 16.13 5.82
N THR A 310 -9.78 17.39 6.16
CA THR A 310 -9.59 18.51 5.23
C THR A 310 -8.14 18.97 5.19
N ALA A 311 -7.81 19.83 4.21
CA ALA A 311 -6.44 20.31 3.97
C ALA A 311 -5.83 21.09 5.15
N ASP A 312 -6.65 21.70 6.00
CA ASP A 312 -6.25 22.36 7.26
C ASP A 312 -5.93 21.38 8.39
N GLY A 313 -6.07 20.06 8.15
CA GLY A 313 -5.78 19.00 9.10
C GLY A 313 -6.90 18.69 10.08
N VAL A 314 -8.00 19.45 10.06
CA VAL A 314 -9.17 19.22 10.90
C VAL A 314 -10.00 18.07 10.33
N ILE A 315 -10.56 17.23 11.19
CA ILE A 315 -11.50 16.19 10.79
C ILE A 315 -12.91 16.75 10.95
N ARG A 316 -13.65 16.74 9.86
CA ARG A 316 -15.02 17.25 9.79
C ARG A 316 -15.97 16.13 9.43
N TRP A 317 -17.20 16.26 9.89
CA TRP A 317 -18.29 15.37 9.49
C TRP A 317 -19.43 16.16 8.87
N PHE A 318 -20.27 15.46 8.12
CA PHE A 318 -21.49 16.03 7.60
C PHE A 318 -22.65 15.14 7.97
N TYR A 319 -23.29 15.51 9.07
CA TYR A 319 -24.46 14.84 9.55
C TYR A 319 -25.68 15.33 8.77
N GLN A 320 -26.06 14.60 7.71
CA GLN A 320 -27.39 14.76 7.13
C GLN A 320 -28.39 14.11 8.09
N THR A 321 -29.02 14.88 8.98
CA THR A 321 -30.42 14.56 9.28
C THR A 321 -31.13 14.54 7.94
N VAL A 322 -31.83 13.46 7.63
CA VAL A 322 -32.57 13.26 6.37
C VAL A 322 -33.62 14.38 6.21
N ASP A 323 -33.18 15.54 5.72
CA ASP A 323 -34.02 16.65 5.36
C ASP A 323 -33.97 16.74 3.84
N ALA A 324 -35.09 16.33 3.22
CA ALA A 324 -35.20 15.91 1.83
C ALA A 324 -34.89 16.99 0.76
N GLN A 325 -34.53 18.21 1.17
CA GLN A 325 -34.42 19.37 0.28
C GLN A 325 -33.03 19.61 -0.32
N HIS A 326 -31.96 19.00 0.23
CA HIS A 326 -30.58 19.23 -0.24
C HIS A 326 -29.90 17.94 -0.77
N ALA A 327 -30.72 16.93 -0.98
CA ALA A 327 -30.46 15.56 -1.34
C ALA A 327 -29.88 15.31 -2.75
N THR A 328 -29.64 16.37 -3.53
CA THR A 328 -29.24 16.29 -4.94
C THR A 328 -27.90 16.97 -5.21
N ASP A 329 -27.18 17.40 -4.17
CA ASP A 329 -25.86 18.02 -4.34
C ASP A 329 -24.78 16.91 -4.36
N PRO A 330 -24.14 16.63 -5.51
CA PRO A 330 -23.08 15.61 -5.63
C PRO A 330 -21.77 16.05 -4.95
N ASP A 331 -21.78 17.24 -4.37
CA ASP A 331 -20.65 18.06 -4.04
C ASP A 331 -20.72 18.37 -2.52
N PHE A 332 -19.80 17.78 -1.75
CA PHE A 332 -19.64 18.03 -0.32
C PHE A 332 -18.95 19.38 -0.10
N ASP A 333 -19.71 20.37 0.31
CA ASP A 333 -19.16 21.67 0.71
C ASP A 333 -18.48 21.54 2.09
N THR A 334 -17.14 21.54 2.09
CA THR A 334 -16.32 21.46 3.31
C THR A 334 -16.52 22.64 4.25
N ASP A 335 -16.97 23.81 3.75
CA ASP A 335 -17.27 24.98 4.58
C ASP A 335 -18.59 24.79 5.38
N ARG A 336 -19.43 23.83 4.99
CA ARG A 336 -20.68 23.46 5.68
C ARG A 336 -20.53 22.27 6.61
N ALA A 337 -19.36 21.63 6.62
CA ALA A 337 -19.10 20.47 7.47
C ALA A 337 -18.65 20.92 8.86
N ASP A 338 -19.30 20.38 9.89
CA ASP A 338 -18.95 20.68 11.27
C ASP A 338 -17.66 19.95 11.67
N PRO A 339 -16.79 20.54 12.50
CA PRO A 339 -15.71 19.82 13.13
C PRO A 339 -16.25 18.59 13.88
N PHE A 340 -15.66 17.43 13.65
CA PHE A 340 -16.04 16.22 14.36
C PHE A 340 -15.40 16.26 15.75
N THR A 341 -16.18 16.67 16.74
CA THR A 341 -15.76 16.89 18.13
C THR A 341 -16.80 16.33 19.09
N ALA A 342 -16.42 16.09 20.35
CA ALA A 342 -17.32 15.51 21.34
C ALA A 342 -18.59 16.37 21.54
N LEU A 343 -18.40 17.69 21.57
CA LEU A 343 -19.49 18.68 21.69
C LEU A 343 -20.49 18.58 20.52
N ASN A 344 -19.99 18.48 19.28
CA ASN A 344 -20.86 18.38 18.11
C ASN A 344 -21.55 17.01 18.05
N LEU A 345 -20.87 15.94 18.47
CA LEU A 345 -21.46 14.60 18.58
C LEU A 345 -22.58 14.55 19.63
N GLU A 346 -22.41 15.18 20.79
CA GLU A 346 -23.46 15.30 21.81
C GLU A 346 -24.68 16.06 21.29
N ARG A 347 -24.46 17.14 20.52
CA ARG A 347 -25.54 17.90 19.88
C ARG A 347 -26.35 17.02 18.94
N VAL A 348 -25.68 16.26 18.07
CA VAL A 348 -26.33 15.33 17.15
C VAL A 348 -27.06 14.21 17.89
N ARG A 349 -26.47 13.65 18.94
CA ARG A 349 -27.12 12.65 19.80
C ARG A 349 -28.44 13.18 20.36
N ARG A 350 -28.48 14.42 20.85
CA ARG A 350 -29.73 15.04 21.34
C ARG A 350 -30.79 15.16 20.25
N ILE A 351 -30.39 15.53 19.02
CA ILE A 351 -31.30 15.59 17.88
C ILE A 351 -31.93 14.22 17.61
N ILE A 352 -31.14 13.13 17.66
CA ILE A 352 -31.63 11.76 17.42
C ILE A 352 -32.66 11.32 18.47
N PHE A 353 -32.39 11.57 19.76
CA PHE A 353 -33.29 11.11 20.83
C PHE A 353 -34.49 12.03 21.09
N VAL A 354 -34.35 13.33 20.85
CA VAL A 354 -35.34 14.36 21.25
C VAL A 354 -36.06 14.98 20.04
N GLY A 355 -35.48 14.90 18.83
CA GLY A 355 -36.08 15.42 17.60
C GLY A 355 -36.11 16.95 17.48
N VAL A 356 -35.21 17.66 18.18
CA VAL A 356 -35.16 19.15 18.24
C VAL A 356 -33.96 19.72 17.52
#